data_AF-A0A9X0UCS0-F1
#
_entry.id   AF-A0A9X0UCS0-F1
#
_cell.length_a   1.000
_cell.length_b   1.000
_cell.length_c   1.000
_cell.angle_alpha   90.00
_cell.angle_beta   90.00
_cell.angle_gamma   90.00
#
_symmetry.space_group_name_H-M   'P 1'
#
loop_
_entity.id
_entity.type
_entity.pdbx_description
1 polymer ?
#
loop_
_entity_poly.entity_id
_entity_poly.type
_entity_poly.pdbx_seq_one_letter_code
_entity_poly.pdbx_strand_id
1 'polypeptide(L)' 'MTATTEEELRLLAAKAGLGALPAAYQGELLSAYRHLEVMLARIAQDRPHGDEPAHVFNAATFARQG' A
#
# COMPACT_ATOMS: atom_id res chain seq x y z
N MET A 1 -8.75 5.70 11.61
CA MET A 1 -8.96 5.27 10.21
C MET A 1 -10.26 4.47 10.18
N THR A 2 -11.16 4.76 9.25
CA THR A 2 -12.34 3.92 8.98
C THR A 2 -11.89 2.65 8.27
N ALA A 3 -12.53 1.52 8.57
CA ALA A 3 -12.22 0.25 7.90
C ALA A 3 -12.60 0.33 6.41
N THR A 4 -11.72 -0.16 5.54
CA THR A 4 -11.90 -0.18 4.09
C THR A 4 -13.08 -1.09 3.73
N THR A 5 -13.92 -0.57 2.84
CA THR A 5 -15.08 -1.27 2.29
C THR A 5 -14.69 -2.20 1.14
N GLU A 6 -15.54 -3.15 0.81
CA GLU A 6 -15.33 -4.04 -0.34
C GLU A 6 -15.25 -3.30 -1.68
N GLU A 7 -16.01 -2.21 -1.81
CA GLU A 7 -16.04 -1.41 -3.03
C GLU A 7 -14.73 -0.63 -3.21
N GLU A 8 -14.21 -0.01 -2.15
CA GLU A 8 -12.90 0.65 -2.16
C GLU A 8 -11.78 -0.34 -2.46
N LEU A 9 -11.82 -1.53 -1.85
CA LEU A 9 -10.84 -2.57 -2.11
C LEU A 9 -10.87 -3.06 -3.56
N ARG A 10 -12.06 -3.19 -4.15
CA ARG A 10 -12.23 -3.55 -5.57
C ARG A 10 -11.60 -2.50 -6.50
N LEU A 11 -11.78 -1.21 -6.17
CA LEU A 11 -11.16 -0.11 -6.92
C LEU A 11 -9.63 -0.14 -6.82
N LEU A 12 -9.10 -0.37 -5.62
CA LEU A 12 -7.65 -0.48 -5.40
C LEU A 12 -7.06 -1.69 -6.15
N ALA A 13 -7.74 -2.85 -6.07
CA ALA A 13 -7.34 -4.05 -6.80
C ALA A 13 -7.29 -3.80 -8.31
N ALA A 14 -8.28 -3.12 -8.89
CA ALA A 14 -8.27 -2.77 -10.30
C ALA A 14 -7.08 -1.88 -10.68
N LYS A 15 -6.77 -0.85 -9.88
CA LYS A 15 -5.61 0.03 -10.09
C LYS A 15 -4.26 -0.69 -9.98
N ALA A 16 -4.22 -1.75 -9.17
CA ALA A 16 -3.04 -2.61 -9.02
C ALA A 16 -2.93 -3.70 -10.10
N GLY A 17 -3.84 -3.73 -11.10
CA GLY A 17 -3.86 -4.76 -12.14
C GLY A 17 -4.50 -6.10 -11.70
N LEU A 18 -5.14 -6.12 -10.53
CA LEU A 18 -5.84 -7.28 -9.97
C LEU A 18 -7.36 -7.23 -10.24
N GLY A 19 -7.83 -6.43 -11.20
CA GLY A 19 -9.25 -6.28 -11.50
C GLY A 19 -9.95 -7.57 -11.98
N ALA A 20 -9.19 -8.52 -12.52
CA ALA A 20 -9.67 -9.84 -12.95
C ALA A 20 -9.54 -10.92 -11.86
N LEU A 21 -9.29 -10.53 -10.60
CA LEU A 21 -9.12 -11.49 -9.50
C LEU A 21 -10.39 -12.35 -9.34
N PRO A 22 -10.27 -13.69 -9.34
CA PRO A 22 -11.41 -14.57 -9.11
C PRO A 22 -12.15 -14.24 -7.82
N ALA A 23 -13.48 -14.32 -7.85
CA ALA A 23 -14.34 -13.99 -6.72
C ALA A 23 -13.97 -14.74 -5.42
N ALA A 24 -13.47 -15.97 -5.55
CA ALA A 24 -13.00 -16.79 -4.43
C ALA A 24 -11.91 -16.12 -3.58
N TYR A 25 -11.07 -15.27 -4.17
CA TYR A 25 -9.97 -14.59 -3.47
C TYR A 25 -10.35 -13.21 -2.92
N GLN A 26 -11.54 -12.69 -3.24
CA GLN A 26 -11.96 -11.35 -2.79
C GLN A 26 -12.11 -11.28 -1.27
N GLY A 27 -12.68 -12.33 -0.66
CA GLY A 27 -12.81 -12.40 0.81
C GLY A 27 -11.46 -12.49 1.53
N GLU A 28 -10.52 -13.24 0.96
CA GLU A 28 -9.16 -13.35 1.49
C GLU A 28 -8.42 -12.01 1.38
N LEU A 29 -8.53 -11.34 0.23
CA LEU A 29 -7.94 -10.02 0.02
C LEU A 29 -8.49 -8.99 1.02
N LEU A 30 -9.81 -9.00 1.27
CA LEU A 30 -10.44 -8.11 2.24
C LEU A 30 -9.96 -8.37 3.66
N SER A 31 -9.87 -9.65 4.05
CA SER A 31 -9.36 -10.06 5.36
C SER A 31 -7.92 -9.59 5.56
N ALA A 32 -7.05 -9.84 4.57
CA ALA A 32 -5.66 -9.42 4.60
C ALA A 32 -5.51 -7.90 4.67
N TYR A 33 -6.30 -7.16 3.88
CA TYR A 33 -6.27 -5.70 3.87
C TYR A 33 -6.68 -5.12 5.22
N ARG A 34 -7.75 -5.63 5.84
CA ARG A 34 -8.18 -5.21 7.19
C ARG A 34 -7.12 -5.49 8.25
N HIS A 35 -6.38 -6.59 8.13
CA HIS A 35 -5.25 -6.86 9.02
C HIS A 35 -4.15 -5.79 8.88
N LEU A 36 -3.84 -5.38 7.65
CA LEU A 36 -2.90 -4.29 7.39
C LEU A 36 -3.36 -2.96 7.99
N GLU A 37 -4.65 -2.64 7.96
CA GLU A 37 -5.18 -1.40 8.56
C GLU A 37 -4.86 -1.30 10.05
N VAL A 38 -4.97 -2.42 10.78
CA VAL A 38 -4.62 -2.48 12.21
C VAL A 38 -3.12 -2.25 12.41
N MET A 39 -2.29 -2.77 11.52
CA MET A 39 -0.83 -2.55 11.58
C MET A 39 -0.47 -1.10 11.25
N LEU A 40 -1.06 -0.54 10.20
CA LEU A 40 -0.85 0.84 9.75
C LEU A 40 -1.28 1.86 10.81
N ALA A 41 -2.36 1.59 11.54
CA ALA A 41 -2.83 2.44 12.63
C ALA A 41 -1.81 2.56 13.79
N ARG A 42 -0.84 1.63 13.90
CA ARG A 42 0.24 1.70 14.90
C ARG A 42 1.40 2.58 14.46
N ILE A 43 1.50 2.89 13.17
CA ILE A 43 2.57 3.74 12.64
C ILE A 43 2.20 5.19 12.92
N ALA A 44 3.05 5.89 13.68
CA ALA A 44 2.88 7.31 13.97
C ALA A 44 2.75 8.11 12.67
N GLN A 45 1.63 8.81 12.52
CA GLN A 45 1.34 9.65 11.36
C GLN A 45 1.97 11.04 11.50
N ASP A 46 2.15 11.50 12.74
CA ASP A 46 2.74 12.79 13.01
C ASP A 46 4.27 12.69 12.88
N ARG A 47 4.82 13.33 11.84
CA ARG A 47 6.26 13.42 11.57
C ARG A 47 6.66 14.89 11.61
N PRO A 48 6.90 15.46 12.81
CA PRO A 48 7.20 16.88 12.97
C PRO A 48 8.54 17.28 12.33
N HIS A 49 9.41 16.30 12.09
CA HIS A 49 10.62 16.44 11.31
C HIS A 49 10.52 15.47 10.14
N GLY A 50 10.87 15.94 8.93
CA GLY A 50 10.75 15.15 7.71
C GLY A 50 11.72 13.97 7.72
N ASP A 51 11.32 12.88 8.39
CA ASP A 51 12.06 11.62 8.37
C ASP A 51 12.19 11.18 6.91
N GLU A 52 13.42 11.26 6.41
CA GLU A 52 13.72 10.86 5.04
C GLU A 52 13.41 9.37 4.86
N PRO A 53 12.94 8.95 3.67
CA PRO A 53 12.75 7.53 3.38
C PRO A 53 14.07 6.76 3.59
N ALA A 54 13.96 5.50 4.04
CA ALA A 54 15.12 4.63 4.28
C ALA A 54 16.03 4.48 3.04
N HIS A 55 15.47 4.69 1.84
CA HIS A 55 16.21 4.76 0.60
C HIS A 55 15.87 6.06 -0.12
N VAL A 56 16.89 6.89 -0.33
CA VAL A 56 16.80 8.11 -1.14
C VAL A 56 17.45 7.89 -2.50
N PHE A 57 16.90 8.53 -3.52
CA PHE A 57 17.45 8.45 -4.87
C PHE A 57 18.86 9.02 -4.93
N ASN A 58 19.80 8.27 -5.51
CA ASN A 58 21.17 8.71 -5.76
C ASN A 58 21.44 8.78 -7.26
N ALA A 59 21.39 10.00 -7.81
CA ALA A 59 21.60 10.26 -9.23
C ALA A 59 22.96 9.78 -9.76
N ALA A 60 24.02 9.84 -8.93
CA ALA A 60 25.38 9.48 -9.32
C ALA A 60 25.55 7.96 -9.55
N THR A 61 24.71 7.14 -8.94
CA THR A 61 24.67 5.69 -9.21
C THR A 61 23.84 5.38 -10.44
N PHE A 62 22.78 6.15 -10.69
CA PHE A 62 21.86 5.93 -11.80
C PHE A 62 22.49 6.23 -13.18
N ALA A 63 23.29 7.30 -13.29
CA ALA A 63 23.90 7.72 -14.56
C ALA A 63 25.01 6.77 -15.09
N ARG A 64 25.44 5.77 -14.32
CA ARG A 64 26.53 4.84 -14.71
C ARG A 64 26.08 3.63 -15.54
N GLN A 65 24.78 3.48 -15.80
CA GLN A 65 24.23 2.36 -16.58
C GLN A 65 23.57 2.79 -17.90
N GLY A 66 23.98 3.94 -18.45
CA GLY A 66 23.56 4.40 -19.79
C GLY A 66 24.60 4.06 -20.85
#